data_AF-A0A5C6MUL1-F1
#
_entry.id   AF-A0A5C6MUL1-F1
#
_cell.length_a   1.000
_cell.length_b   1.000
_cell.length_c   1.000
_cell.angle_alpha   90.00
_cell.angle_beta   90.00
_cell.angle_gamma   90.00
#
_symmetry.space_group_name_H-M   'P 1'
#
loop_
_entity.id
_entity.type
_entity.pdbx_description
1 polymer ?
#
loop_
_entity_poly.entity_id
_entity_poly.type
_entity_poly.pdbx_seq_one_letter_code
_entity_poly.pdbx_strand_id
1 'polypeptide(L)'
;MVSGSLNGQQDLTRPDAEAKVSKKKPDYIPKEDILKELQEIDDNLTKLEKEGVQLEMRLRRCEEDGEDDSFMDELMVEWFNLIRNKQVAMRRESELVYIGKTQELEEQQPSVEQELRRLMETPEHLKSSWHNEREKELMTKLMEIVNDRNAIVEGLDDDRLREEEEDEQLNRMMKDFSEYLRRLHGVTHKERETKEKVSDVQTVRLGGQEGDAMTTRFDVVLLYIVVLMSVYLACDS
;
A
#
# COMPACT_ATOMS: atom_id res chain seq x y z
N MET A 1 -77.50 27.51 15.70
CA MET A 1 -78.32 26.28 15.75
C MET A 1 -77.57 25.26 14.91
N VAL A 2 -76.98 24.15 15.35
CA VAL A 2 -76.96 23.32 16.58
C VAL A 2 -75.57 22.62 16.52
N SER A 3 -74.63 22.89 17.43
CA SER A 3 -74.24 22.09 18.62
C SER A 3 -73.97 20.60 18.38
N GLY A 4 -72.77 20.15 18.76
CA GLY A 4 -72.42 18.73 18.87
C GLY A 4 -70.95 18.50 19.21
N SER A 5 -70.56 18.81 20.46
CA SER A 5 -69.28 18.41 21.06
C SER A 5 -69.52 17.14 21.90
N LEU A 6 -68.54 16.23 21.98
CA LEU A 6 -68.14 15.53 23.22
C LEU A 6 -66.91 14.62 23.02
N ASN A 7 -66.04 14.66 24.04
CA ASN A 7 -64.74 14.04 24.27
C ASN A 7 -64.71 12.50 24.38
N GLY A 8 -63.50 11.92 24.31
CA GLY A 8 -63.14 10.63 24.93
C GLY A 8 -61.63 10.33 24.84
N GLN A 9 -61.01 9.96 25.97
CA GLN A 9 -59.58 9.95 26.29
C GLN A 9 -58.68 8.86 25.65
N GLN A 10 -57.40 9.25 25.54
CA GLN A 10 -56.13 8.51 25.73
C GLN A 10 -56.16 6.97 25.85
N ASP A 11 -55.30 6.31 25.07
CA ASP A 11 -54.56 5.15 25.58
C ASP A 11 -53.09 5.20 25.13
N LEU A 12 -52.23 4.97 26.11
CA LEU A 12 -50.78 4.91 26.05
C LEU A 12 -50.38 3.48 25.68
N THR A 13 -49.71 3.28 24.55
CA THR A 13 -48.74 2.17 24.46
C THR A 13 -47.75 2.39 23.32
N ARG A 14 -46.52 2.77 23.69
CA ARG A 14 -45.31 2.36 22.95
C ARG A 14 -44.89 1.01 23.56
N PRO A 15 -44.30 0.09 22.77
CA PRO A 15 -42.85 0.08 22.78
C PRO A 15 -42.21 -0.18 21.40
N ASP A 16 -41.08 0.50 21.22
CA ASP A 16 -39.84 0.02 20.61
C ASP A 16 -39.88 -0.93 19.41
N ALA A 17 -39.57 -0.36 18.26
CA ALA A 17 -38.55 -0.91 17.36
C ALA A 17 -37.99 0.23 16.51
N GLU A 18 -37.28 1.17 17.14
CA GLU A 18 -36.29 1.96 16.40
C GLU A 18 -35.18 0.99 15.97
N ALA A 19 -35.37 0.36 14.81
CA ALA A 19 -34.26 -0.13 14.04
C ALA A 19 -33.40 1.09 13.71
N LYS A 20 -32.41 1.39 14.56
CA LYS A 20 -31.26 2.20 14.19
C LYS A 20 -30.58 1.47 13.04
N VAL A 21 -31.04 1.76 11.83
CA VAL A 21 -30.28 1.50 10.61
C VAL A 21 -29.04 2.36 10.74
N SER A 22 -27.98 1.76 11.30
CA SER A 22 -26.64 2.30 11.23
C SER A 22 -26.32 2.43 9.74
N LYS A 23 -26.48 3.63 9.20
CA LYS A 23 -26.02 3.98 7.87
C LYS A 23 -24.50 3.99 7.93
N LYS A 24 -23.90 2.80 7.95
CA LYS A 24 -22.46 2.65 7.79
C LYS A 24 -22.10 3.27 6.44
N LYS A 25 -21.06 4.10 6.43
CA LYS A 25 -20.50 4.65 5.19
C LYS A 25 -20.17 3.50 4.24
N PRO A 26 -20.26 3.69 2.91
CA PRO A 26 -20.02 2.63 1.93
C PRO A 26 -18.66 1.94 2.09
N ASP A 27 -17.67 2.63 2.66
CA ASP A 27 -16.28 2.14 2.79
C ASP A 27 -15.94 1.61 4.20
N TYR A 28 -16.95 1.36 5.05
CA TYR A 28 -16.72 0.80 6.38
C TYR A 28 -16.45 -0.72 6.32
N ILE A 29 -15.30 -1.13 6.85
CA ILE A 29 -14.87 -2.53 7.01
C ILE A 29 -14.83 -2.87 8.51
N PRO A 30 -15.54 -3.91 9.00
CA PRO A 30 -15.47 -4.36 10.38
C PRO A 30 -14.03 -4.62 10.84
N LYS A 31 -13.72 -4.29 12.09
CA LYS A 31 -12.36 -4.46 12.65
C LYS A 31 -11.88 -5.91 12.57
N GLU A 32 -12.78 -6.86 12.78
CA GLU A 32 -12.49 -8.28 12.69
C GLU A 32 -12.07 -8.69 11.28
N ASP A 33 -12.72 -8.11 10.25
CA ASP A 33 -12.40 -8.38 8.85
C ASP A 33 -11.07 -7.73 8.45
N ILE A 34 -10.79 -6.51 8.92
CA ILE A 34 -9.47 -5.85 8.73
C ILE A 34 -8.36 -6.72 9.33
N LEU A 35 -8.50 -7.16 10.59
CA LEU A 35 -7.50 -7.98 11.26
C LEU A 35 -7.30 -9.32 10.58
N LYS A 36 -8.38 -9.94 10.10
CA LYS A 36 -8.32 -11.19 9.35
C LYS A 36 -7.56 -11.01 8.04
N GLU A 37 -7.88 -9.97 7.28
CA GLU A 37 -7.21 -9.69 6.00
C GLU A 37 -5.72 -9.34 6.18
N LEU A 38 -5.38 -8.55 7.21
CA LEU A 38 -3.98 -8.28 7.56
C LEU A 38 -3.20 -9.58 7.88
N GLN A 39 -3.80 -10.52 8.60
CA GLN A 39 -3.16 -11.81 8.86
C GLN A 39 -2.99 -12.64 7.58
N GLU A 40 -3.99 -12.64 6.70
CA GLU A 40 -3.90 -13.31 5.39
C GLU A 40 -2.78 -12.72 4.53
N ILE A 41 -2.60 -11.39 4.58
CA ILE A 41 -1.51 -10.69 3.90
C ILE A 41 -0.15 -11.07 4.49
N ASP A 42 0.00 -11.09 5.82
CA ASP A 42 1.24 -11.49 6.50
C ASP A 42 1.65 -12.94 6.16
N ASP A 43 0.69 -13.87 6.18
CA ASP A 43 0.91 -15.26 5.78
C ASP A 43 1.35 -15.34 4.30
N ASN A 44 0.74 -14.54 3.43
CA ASN A 44 1.09 -14.47 2.01
C ASN A 44 2.48 -13.85 1.79
N LEU A 45 2.84 -12.77 2.49
CA LEU A 45 4.16 -12.16 2.44
C LEU A 45 5.24 -13.16 2.90
N THR A 46 4.98 -13.89 3.97
CA THR A 46 5.87 -14.97 4.44
C THR A 46 6.06 -16.07 3.39
N LYS A 47 4.99 -16.41 2.63
CA LYS A 47 5.08 -17.37 1.53
C LYS A 47 5.92 -16.82 0.37
N LEU A 48 5.67 -15.59 -0.05
CA LEU A 48 6.43 -14.91 -1.10
C LEU A 48 7.92 -14.78 -0.74
N GLU A 49 8.24 -14.56 0.53
CA GLU A 49 9.64 -14.52 0.99
C GLU A 49 10.32 -15.88 0.87
N LYS A 50 9.64 -16.98 1.24
CA LYS A 50 10.17 -18.34 1.05
C LYS A 50 10.36 -18.67 -0.43
N GLU A 51 9.43 -18.25 -1.28
CA GLU A 51 9.56 -18.40 -2.74
C GLU A 51 10.75 -17.59 -3.26
N GLY A 52 10.96 -16.37 -2.75
CA GLY A 52 12.07 -15.50 -3.13
C GLY A 52 13.43 -16.09 -2.78
N VAL A 53 13.56 -16.70 -1.60
CA VAL A 53 14.78 -17.43 -1.21
C VAL A 53 15.04 -18.61 -2.13
N GLN A 54 14.01 -19.40 -2.46
CA GLN A 54 14.17 -20.53 -3.38
C GLN A 54 14.57 -20.08 -4.78
N LEU A 55 13.99 -18.98 -5.25
CA LEU A 55 14.28 -18.41 -6.55
C LEU A 55 15.72 -17.89 -6.64
N GLU A 56 16.19 -17.18 -5.61
CA GLU A 56 17.58 -16.74 -5.50
C GLU A 56 18.55 -17.93 -5.51
N MET A 57 18.26 -18.99 -4.76
CA MET A 57 19.09 -20.18 -4.75
C MET A 57 19.17 -20.86 -6.13
N ARG A 58 18.09 -20.84 -6.91
CA ARG A 58 18.07 -21.38 -8.27
C ARG A 58 18.87 -20.50 -9.22
N LEU A 59 18.69 -19.18 -9.15
CA LEU A 59 19.46 -18.22 -9.95
C LEU A 59 20.96 -18.38 -9.73
N ARG A 60 21.41 -18.49 -8.48
CA ARG A 60 22.84 -18.69 -8.15
C ARG A 60 23.40 -20.00 -8.69
N ARG A 61 22.65 -21.10 -8.58
CA ARG A 61 23.07 -22.40 -9.13
C ARG A 61 23.14 -22.37 -10.65
N CYS A 62 22.17 -21.74 -11.29
CA CYS A 62 22.13 -21.59 -12.75
C CYS A 62 23.38 -20.87 -13.27
N GLU A 63 23.83 -19.83 -12.56
CA GLU A 63 25.07 -19.09 -12.84
C GLU A 63 26.33 -19.94 -12.60
N GLU A 64 26.39 -20.69 -11.49
CA GLU A 64 27.54 -21.55 -11.14
C GLU A 64 27.71 -22.76 -12.07
N ASP A 65 26.61 -23.39 -12.47
CA ASP A 65 26.59 -24.62 -13.27
C ASP A 65 26.66 -24.35 -14.79
N GLY A 66 26.60 -23.07 -15.21
CA GLY A 66 26.58 -22.67 -16.61
C GLY A 66 25.37 -23.22 -17.37
N GLU A 67 24.21 -23.24 -16.70
CA GLU A 67 22.95 -23.69 -17.29
C GLU A 67 22.49 -22.74 -18.42
N ASP A 68 21.59 -23.25 -19.28
CA ASP A 68 21.14 -22.55 -20.49
C ASP A 68 20.53 -21.18 -20.19
N ASP A 69 20.90 -20.16 -20.96
CA ASP A 69 20.44 -18.77 -20.78
C ASP A 69 18.91 -18.68 -20.77
N SER A 70 18.23 -19.54 -21.54
CA SER A 70 16.75 -19.60 -21.55
C SER A 70 16.14 -19.97 -20.21
N PHE A 71 16.84 -20.73 -19.36
CA PHE A 71 16.35 -21.08 -18.03
C PHE A 71 16.54 -19.93 -17.03
N MET A 72 17.65 -19.20 -17.11
CA MET A 72 17.83 -17.95 -16.35
C MET A 72 16.72 -16.95 -16.68
N ASP A 73 16.36 -16.83 -17.96
CA ASP A 73 15.31 -15.93 -18.40
C ASP A 73 13.95 -16.22 -17.76
N GLU A 74 13.58 -17.49 -17.65
CA GLU A 74 12.35 -17.92 -16.99
C GLU A 74 12.37 -17.55 -15.50
N LEU A 75 13.49 -17.78 -14.80
CA LEU A 75 13.65 -17.43 -13.39
C LEU A 75 13.57 -15.90 -13.16
N MET A 76 14.09 -15.10 -14.09
CA MET A 76 13.99 -13.65 -14.02
C MET A 76 12.54 -13.16 -14.20
N VAL A 77 11.75 -13.80 -15.06
CA VAL A 77 10.32 -13.51 -15.17
C VAL A 77 9.57 -13.88 -13.89
N GLU A 78 9.86 -15.04 -13.29
CA GLU A 78 9.30 -15.42 -11.99
C GLU A 78 9.64 -14.38 -10.91
N TRP A 79 10.84 -13.83 -10.95
CA TRP A 79 11.31 -12.83 -10.00
C TRP A 79 10.55 -11.49 -10.12
N PHE A 80 10.34 -10.99 -11.34
CA PHE A 80 9.53 -9.79 -11.55
C PHE A 80 8.10 -9.96 -11.03
N ASN A 81 7.51 -11.14 -11.24
CA ASN A 81 6.18 -11.45 -10.73
C ASN A 81 6.16 -11.51 -9.20
N LEU A 82 7.21 -12.05 -8.57
CA LEU A 82 7.34 -12.10 -7.12
C LEU A 82 7.38 -10.70 -6.50
N ILE A 83 8.17 -9.78 -7.08
CA ILE A 83 8.22 -8.39 -6.63
C ILE A 83 6.85 -7.73 -6.74
N ARG A 84 6.20 -7.86 -7.91
CA ARG A 84 4.87 -7.30 -8.14
C ARG A 84 3.85 -7.80 -7.13
N ASN A 85 3.83 -9.11 -6.88
CA ASN A 85 2.93 -9.72 -5.91
C ASN A 85 3.20 -9.22 -4.49
N LYS A 86 4.47 -9.04 -4.12
CA LYS A 86 4.86 -8.48 -2.82
C LYS A 86 4.41 -7.02 -2.69
N GLN A 87 4.62 -6.20 -3.72
CA GLN A 87 4.16 -4.80 -3.71
C GLN A 87 2.64 -4.70 -3.56
N VAL A 88 1.87 -5.48 -4.34
CA VAL A 88 0.40 -5.49 -4.22
C VAL A 88 -0.06 -5.85 -2.80
N ALA A 89 0.55 -6.87 -2.19
CA ALA A 89 0.23 -7.28 -0.83
C ALA A 89 0.55 -6.18 0.20
N MET A 90 1.72 -5.55 0.10
CA MET A 90 2.15 -4.45 0.98
C MET A 90 1.25 -3.22 0.85
N ARG A 91 0.86 -2.84 -0.38
CA ARG A 91 -0.05 -1.70 -0.61
C ARG A 91 -1.41 -1.93 0.05
N ARG A 92 -1.92 -3.16 -0.08
CA ARG A 92 -3.18 -3.54 0.55
C ARG A 92 -3.09 -3.52 2.08
N GLU A 93 -1.96 -3.93 2.65
CA GLU A 93 -1.71 -3.83 4.08
C GLU A 93 -1.79 -2.37 4.57
N SER A 94 -1.06 -1.47 3.91
CA SER A 94 -1.08 -0.02 4.21
C SER A 94 -2.49 0.57 4.12
N GLU A 95 -3.22 0.25 3.04
CA GLU A 95 -4.60 0.69 2.85
C GLU A 95 -5.50 0.27 4.02
N LEU A 96 -5.42 -1.00 4.44
CA LEU A 96 -6.19 -1.54 5.56
C LEU A 96 -5.85 -0.85 6.88
N VAL A 97 -4.57 -0.53 7.11
CA VAL A 97 -4.12 0.23 8.28
C VAL A 97 -4.73 1.64 8.29
N TYR A 98 -4.69 2.35 7.16
CA TYR A 98 -5.30 3.68 7.03
C TYR A 98 -6.83 3.65 7.19
N ILE A 99 -7.51 2.66 6.62
CA ILE A 99 -8.95 2.46 6.79
C ILE A 99 -9.27 2.23 8.27
N GLY A 100 -8.56 1.30 8.92
CA GLY A 100 -8.77 0.99 10.34
C GLY A 100 -8.58 2.21 11.24
N LYS A 101 -7.52 2.98 10.98
CA LYS A 101 -7.25 4.21 11.75
C LYS A 101 -8.29 5.30 11.50
N THR A 102 -8.71 5.48 10.26
CA THR A 102 -9.76 6.45 9.91
C THR A 102 -11.07 6.11 10.61
N GLN A 103 -11.49 4.84 10.58
CA GLN A 103 -12.71 4.40 11.26
C GLN A 103 -12.63 4.60 12.78
N GLU A 104 -11.48 4.32 13.40
CA GLU A 104 -11.28 4.57 14.84
C GLU A 104 -11.45 6.05 15.18
N LEU A 105 -10.83 6.95 14.41
CA LEU A 105 -10.94 8.39 14.60
C LEU A 105 -12.38 8.89 14.41
N GLU A 106 -13.07 8.39 13.39
CA GLU A 106 -14.48 8.71 13.10
C GLU A 106 -15.45 8.17 14.16
N GLU A 107 -15.14 7.04 14.81
CA GLU A 107 -15.93 6.50 15.91
C GLU A 107 -15.73 7.31 17.21
N GLN A 108 -14.52 7.82 17.45
CA GLN A 108 -14.22 8.65 18.63
C GLN A 108 -14.86 10.04 18.55
N GLN A 109 -14.88 10.65 17.37
CA GLN A 109 -15.28 12.05 17.17
C GLN A 109 -16.67 12.40 17.74
N PRO A 110 -17.77 11.64 17.49
CA PRO A 110 -19.09 11.97 18.00
C PRO A 110 -19.18 12.04 19.52
N SER A 111 -18.47 11.16 20.24
CA SER A 111 -18.47 11.17 21.71
C SER A 111 -17.80 12.44 22.25
N VAL A 112 -16.68 12.84 21.63
CA VAL A 112 -15.94 14.05 22.01
C VAL A 112 -16.79 15.30 21.72
N GLU A 113 -17.39 15.38 20.53
CA GLU A 113 -18.26 16.50 20.14
C GLU A 113 -19.51 16.60 21.04
N GLN A 114 -20.14 15.47 21.38
CA GLN A 114 -21.34 15.46 22.20
C GLN A 114 -21.05 15.87 23.65
N GLU A 115 -19.90 15.47 24.20
CA GLU A 115 -19.46 15.95 25.52
C GLU A 115 -19.18 17.45 25.48
N LEU A 116 -18.41 17.92 24.49
CA LEU A 116 -18.07 19.34 24.34
C LEU A 116 -19.33 20.20 24.20
N ARG A 117 -20.30 19.77 23.38
CA ARG A 117 -21.57 20.48 23.20
C ARG A 117 -22.35 20.61 24.51
N ARG A 118 -22.41 19.54 25.33
CA ARG A 118 -23.08 19.57 26.63
C ARG A 118 -22.43 20.55 27.61
N LEU A 119 -21.09 20.61 27.62
CA LEU A 119 -20.37 21.57 28.47
C LEU A 119 -20.62 23.01 28.01
N MET A 120 -20.56 23.25 26.69
CA MET A 120 -20.80 24.56 26.10
C MET A 120 -22.23 25.08 26.28
N GLU A 121 -23.22 24.18 26.37
CA GLU A 121 -24.61 24.53 26.70
C GLU A 121 -24.78 25.05 28.15
N THR A 122 -23.79 24.79 29.02
CA THR A 122 -23.79 25.31 30.40
C THR A 122 -23.47 26.81 30.38
N PRO A 123 -24.35 27.69 30.91
CA PRO A 123 -24.09 29.11 30.97
C PRO A 123 -22.81 29.45 31.73
N GLU A 124 -22.06 30.47 31.27
CA GLU A 124 -20.73 30.80 31.81
C GLU A 124 -20.71 31.04 33.33
N HIS A 125 -21.77 31.67 33.87
CA HIS A 125 -21.90 31.92 35.31
C HIS A 125 -22.16 30.66 36.17
N LEU A 126 -22.51 29.53 35.53
CA LEU A 126 -22.68 28.22 36.16
C LEU A 126 -21.49 27.29 35.90
N LYS A 127 -20.54 27.68 35.05
CA LYS A 127 -19.34 26.88 34.80
C LYS A 127 -18.38 26.94 35.98
N SER A 128 -17.86 25.77 36.34
CA SER A 128 -16.74 25.66 37.25
C SER A 128 -15.41 25.60 36.49
N SER A 129 -14.28 25.80 37.20
CA SER A 129 -12.94 25.63 36.60
C SER A 129 -12.77 24.26 35.92
N TRP A 130 -13.42 23.22 36.43
CA TRP A 130 -13.38 21.89 35.82
C TRP A 130 -14.07 21.86 34.45
N HIS A 131 -15.20 22.54 34.28
CA HIS A 131 -15.89 22.62 32.98
C HIS A 131 -14.98 23.27 31.93
N ASN A 132 -14.32 24.37 32.30
CA ASN A 132 -13.44 25.12 31.39
C ASN A 132 -12.21 24.31 30.98
N GLU A 133 -11.58 23.60 31.94
CA GLU A 133 -10.44 22.73 31.60
C GLU A 133 -10.89 21.58 30.71
N ARG A 134 -12.04 20.96 31.01
CA ARG A 134 -12.57 19.85 30.23
C ARG A 134 -12.95 20.26 28.81
N GLU A 135 -13.53 21.44 28.62
CA GLU A 135 -13.80 22.01 27.29
C GLU A 135 -12.50 22.16 26.47
N LYS A 136 -11.44 22.66 27.10
CA LYS A 136 -10.12 22.83 26.45
C LYS A 136 -9.49 21.50 26.07
N GLU A 137 -9.56 20.49 26.95
CA GLU A 137 -9.10 19.13 26.65
C GLU A 137 -9.86 18.54 25.45
N LEU A 138 -11.18 18.64 25.46
CA LEU A 138 -12.02 18.09 24.37
C LEU A 138 -11.77 18.82 23.05
N MET A 139 -11.59 20.14 23.08
CA MET A 139 -11.24 20.91 21.89
C MET A 139 -9.86 20.50 21.34
N THR A 140 -8.87 20.30 22.22
CA THR A 140 -7.54 19.80 21.84
C THR A 140 -7.66 18.43 21.19
N LYS A 141 -8.43 17.52 21.79
CA LYS A 141 -8.68 16.19 21.24
C LYS A 141 -9.38 16.22 19.88
N LEU A 142 -10.33 17.14 19.65
CA LEU A 142 -10.94 17.31 18.33
C LEU A 142 -9.93 17.79 17.29
N MET A 143 -9.03 18.72 17.66
CA MET A 143 -7.95 19.14 16.76
C MET A 143 -7.01 17.98 16.43
N GLU A 144 -6.64 17.17 17.42
CA GLU A 144 -5.83 15.95 17.21
C GLU A 144 -6.53 14.99 16.23
N ILE A 145 -7.81 14.69 16.44
CA ILE A 145 -8.57 13.81 15.53
C ILE A 145 -8.58 14.35 14.10
N VAL A 146 -8.79 15.64 13.91
CA VAL A 146 -8.79 16.27 12.58
C VAL A 146 -7.40 16.25 11.96
N ASN A 147 -6.36 16.56 12.73
CA ASN A 147 -4.99 16.55 12.25
C ASN A 147 -4.54 15.13 11.88
N ASP A 148 -4.86 14.12 12.68
CA ASP A 148 -4.55 12.72 12.40
C ASP A 148 -5.24 12.25 11.12
N ARG A 149 -6.50 12.65 10.88
CA ARG A 149 -7.20 12.35 9.63
C ARG A 149 -6.57 13.06 8.42
N ASN A 150 -6.12 14.31 8.60
CA ASN A 150 -5.40 15.02 7.54
C ASN A 150 -4.06 14.34 7.22
N ALA A 151 -3.31 13.91 8.23
CA ALA A 151 -2.06 13.17 8.05
C ALA A 151 -2.26 11.84 7.31
N ILE A 152 -3.40 11.16 7.51
CA ILE A 152 -3.76 9.97 6.73
C ILE A 152 -3.98 10.33 5.25
N VAL A 153 -4.69 11.43 4.96
CA VAL A 153 -4.92 11.87 3.57
C VAL A 153 -3.58 12.22 2.89
N GLU A 154 -2.72 12.97 3.57
CA GLU A 154 -1.37 13.30 3.08
C GLU A 154 -0.55 12.02 2.83
N GLY A 155 -0.58 11.06 3.75
CA GLY A 155 0.11 9.78 3.59
C GLY A 155 -0.40 8.96 2.40
N LEU A 156 -1.71 8.94 2.15
CA LEU A 156 -2.31 8.27 0.99
C LEU A 156 -1.90 8.93 -0.34
N ASP A 157 -1.78 10.26 -0.36
CA ASP A 157 -1.32 10.99 -1.55
C ASP A 157 0.16 10.71 -1.84
N ASP A 158 1.00 10.69 -0.79
CA ASP A 158 2.42 10.34 -0.88
C ASP A 158 2.63 8.89 -1.34
N ASP A 159 1.87 7.95 -0.76
CA ASP A 159 1.89 6.53 -1.14
C ASP A 159 1.50 6.37 -2.61
N ARG A 160 0.43 7.03 -3.07
CA ARG A 160 -0.01 6.96 -4.48
C ARG A 160 1.09 7.41 -5.44
N LEU A 161 1.79 8.51 -5.15
CA LEU A 161 2.88 9.00 -5.98
C LEU A 161 4.07 8.02 -6.00
N ARG A 162 4.47 7.53 -4.83
CA ARG A 162 5.56 6.56 -4.70
C ARG A 162 5.25 5.26 -5.47
N GLU A 163 4.03 4.74 -5.32
CA GLU A 163 3.59 3.50 -5.96
C GLU A 163 3.55 3.61 -7.49
N GLU A 164 3.12 4.76 -8.03
CA GLU A 164 3.17 5.06 -9.46
C GLU A 164 4.62 5.02 -9.97
N GLU A 165 5.55 5.67 -9.27
CA GLU A 165 6.98 5.67 -9.63
C GLU A 165 7.61 4.27 -9.56
N GLU A 166 7.29 3.50 -8.52
CA GLU A 166 7.74 2.12 -8.36
C GLU A 166 7.23 1.21 -9.50
N ASP A 167 5.94 1.34 -9.86
CA ASP A 167 5.33 0.56 -10.94
C ASP A 167 5.93 0.91 -12.29
N GLU A 168 6.14 2.20 -12.55
CA GLU A 168 6.83 2.65 -13.75
C GLU A 168 8.24 2.09 -13.85
N GLN A 169 9.01 2.12 -12.76
CA GLN A 169 10.36 1.57 -12.72
C GLN A 169 10.36 0.06 -12.98
N LEU A 170 9.48 -0.69 -12.31
CA LEU A 170 9.37 -2.13 -12.50
C LEU A 170 8.96 -2.48 -13.93
N ASN A 171 7.99 -1.77 -14.49
CA ASN A 171 7.53 -1.97 -15.87
C ASN A 171 8.63 -1.63 -16.89
N ARG A 172 9.44 -0.58 -16.65
CA ARG A 172 10.61 -0.27 -17.47
C ARG A 172 11.62 -1.40 -17.45
N MET A 173 12.01 -1.88 -16.26
CA MET A 173 12.94 -3.00 -16.12
C MET A 173 12.43 -4.27 -16.82
N MET A 174 11.16 -4.61 -16.65
CA MET A 174 10.54 -5.76 -17.34
C MET A 174 10.58 -5.61 -18.85
N LYS A 175 10.29 -4.40 -19.36
CA LYS A 175 10.30 -4.12 -20.80
C LYS A 175 11.71 -4.23 -21.36
N ASP A 176 12.68 -3.59 -20.73
CA ASP A 176 14.08 -3.61 -21.17
C ASP A 176 14.64 -5.04 -21.16
N PHE A 177 14.30 -5.81 -20.13
CA PHE A 177 14.60 -7.24 -20.08
C PHE A 177 13.96 -8.00 -21.25
N SER A 178 12.67 -7.80 -21.51
CA SER A 178 11.99 -8.45 -22.64
C SER A 178 12.58 -8.07 -24.02
N GLU A 179 13.06 -6.84 -24.17
CA GLU A 179 13.72 -6.36 -25.39
C GLU A 179 15.12 -6.98 -25.54
N TYR A 180 15.85 -7.13 -24.43
CA TYR A 180 17.11 -7.85 -24.37
C TYR A 180 16.94 -9.30 -24.82
N LEU A 181 15.96 -10.04 -24.27
CA LEU A 181 15.65 -11.41 -24.69
C LEU A 181 15.29 -11.51 -26.16
N ARG A 182 14.46 -10.57 -26.65
CA ARG A 182 14.10 -10.52 -28.07
C ARG A 182 15.31 -10.28 -28.96
N ARG A 183 16.28 -9.48 -28.50
CA ARG A 183 17.52 -9.22 -29.24
C ARG A 183 18.43 -10.45 -29.25
N LEU A 184 18.61 -11.14 -28.12
CA LEU A 184 19.34 -12.41 -28.06
C LEU A 184 18.71 -13.47 -28.97
N HIS A 185 17.40 -13.68 -28.88
CA HIS A 185 16.67 -14.65 -29.72
C HIS A 185 16.55 -14.20 -31.19
N GLY A 186 16.64 -12.91 -31.46
CA GLY A 186 16.75 -12.37 -32.83
C GLY A 186 18.15 -12.53 -33.44
N VAL A 187 19.19 -12.57 -32.61
CA VAL A 187 20.58 -12.84 -33.00
C VAL A 187 20.77 -14.32 -33.34
N THR A 188 20.17 -15.27 -32.61
CA THR A 188 20.27 -16.71 -32.91
C THR A 188 19.68 -17.10 -34.28
N HIS A 189 18.66 -16.38 -34.77
CA HIS A 189 18.12 -16.55 -36.12
C HIS A 189 19.00 -15.91 -37.21
N LYS A 190 19.69 -14.80 -36.92
CA LYS A 190 20.63 -14.16 -37.85
C LYS A 190 21.98 -14.86 -37.90
N GLU A 191 22.47 -15.42 -36.81
CA GLU A 191 23.76 -16.13 -36.74
C GLU A 191 23.78 -17.46 -37.50
N ARG A 192 22.62 -18.08 -37.76
CA ARG A 192 22.52 -19.20 -38.71
C ARG A 192 22.65 -18.76 -40.18
N GLU A 193 22.42 -17.48 -40.48
CA GLU A 193 22.57 -16.90 -41.83
C GLU A 193 23.85 -16.08 -42.01
N THR A 194 24.52 -15.63 -40.94
CA THR A 194 25.70 -14.74 -41.02
C THR A 194 27.04 -15.37 -40.63
N LYS A 195 27.10 -16.67 -40.35
CA LYS A 195 28.40 -17.40 -40.31
C LYS A 195 29.06 -17.57 -41.69
N GLU A 196 28.45 -17.10 -42.78
CA GLU A 196 29.05 -17.02 -44.11
C GLU A 196 29.64 -15.65 -44.46
N LYS A 197 29.61 -14.63 -43.58
CA LYS A 197 30.16 -13.30 -43.92
C LYS A 197 30.89 -12.65 -42.74
N VAL A 198 32.10 -13.17 -42.53
CA VAL A 198 33.39 -12.44 -42.43
C VAL A 198 33.44 -11.13 -41.63
N SER A 199 34.37 -11.16 -40.68
CA SER A 199 35.20 -10.07 -40.10
C SER A 199 34.90 -8.63 -40.50
N ASP A 200 34.76 -7.74 -39.50
CA ASP A 200 35.80 -6.77 -39.14
C ASP A 200 35.29 -5.71 -38.13
N VAL A 201 36.20 -5.30 -37.25
CA VAL A 201 36.38 -3.93 -36.73
C VAL A 201 35.39 -3.35 -35.68
N GLN A 202 35.88 -3.37 -34.44
CA GLN A 202 36.33 -2.20 -33.64
C GLN A 202 35.42 -1.54 -32.58
N THR A 203 36.05 -1.47 -31.40
CA THR A 203 35.74 -0.81 -30.12
C THR A 203 35.45 0.69 -30.20
N VAL A 204 34.47 1.15 -29.40
CA VAL A 204 34.34 2.55 -28.95
C VAL A 204 33.95 2.59 -27.46
N ARG A 205 34.74 3.33 -26.67
CA ARG A 205 34.49 3.77 -25.27
C ARG A 205 33.66 5.05 -25.26
N LEU A 206 32.74 5.20 -24.31
CA LEU A 206 32.39 6.42 -23.54
C LEU A 206 31.68 5.92 -22.25
N GLY A 207 31.99 6.31 -21.01
CA GLY A 207 32.12 7.66 -20.45
C GLY A 207 30.93 7.88 -19.51
N GLY A 208 31.13 7.81 -18.18
CA GLY A 208 30.06 7.70 -17.17
C GLY A 208 29.56 9.01 -16.56
N GLN A 209 28.75 8.91 -15.48
CA GLN A 209 28.79 9.78 -14.29
C GLN A 209 27.81 9.35 -13.19
N GLU A 210 28.07 9.90 -12.00
CA GLU A 210 27.75 9.51 -10.62
C GLU A 210 26.41 10.03 -10.06
N GLY A 211 26.02 9.47 -8.91
CA GLY A 211 25.23 10.12 -7.83
C GLY A 211 23.70 9.88 -7.92
N ASP A 212 22.94 9.69 -6.84
CA ASP A 212 23.19 9.88 -5.41
C ASP A 212 22.14 9.09 -4.62
N ALA A 213 22.40 8.85 -3.33
CA ALA A 213 21.61 8.01 -2.44
C ALA A 213 20.29 8.65 -1.95
N MET A 214 19.27 7.83 -1.73
CA MET A 214 18.26 8.10 -0.68
C MET A 214 17.86 6.83 0.04
N THR A 215 18.33 6.75 1.28
CA THR A 215 17.99 5.79 2.32
C THR A 215 16.62 6.14 2.90
N THR A 216 15.73 5.15 3.03
CA THR A 216 15.05 4.86 4.31
C THR A 216 14.24 3.57 4.24
N ARG A 217 14.75 2.54 4.93
CA ARG A 217 13.97 1.48 5.61
C ARG A 217 13.17 0.48 4.76
N PHE A 218 13.67 0.16 3.56
CA PHE A 218 13.19 -0.94 2.71
C PHE A 218 14.33 -1.90 2.26
N ASP A 219 15.44 -1.89 3.01
CA ASP A 219 16.79 -2.29 2.56
C ASP A 219 17.15 -3.79 2.66
N VAL A 220 16.20 -4.67 3.00
CA VAL A 220 16.36 -6.13 2.92
C VAL A 220 16.62 -6.61 1.49
N VAL A 221 15.53 -6.51 0.74
CA VAL A 221 15.32 -7.30 -0.47
C VAL A 221 15.62 -6.47 -1.70
N LEU A 222 15.22 -5.19 -1.73
CA LEU A 222 15.58 -4.27 -2.82
C LEU A 222 17.08 -3.98 -2.86
N LEU A 223 17.75 -3.84 -1.70
CA LEU A 223 19.20 -3.61 -1.66
C LEU A 223 19.96 -4.86 -2.15
N TYR A 224 19.53 -6.07 -1.77
CA TYR A 224 20.12 -7.32 -2.25
C TYR A 224 19.92 -7.52 -3.76
N ILE A 225 18.78 -7.07 -4.27
CA ILE A 225 18.39 -7.11 -5.68
C ILE A 225 19.13 -6.08 -6.53
N VAL A 226 19.24 -4.85 -6.06
CA VAL A 226 20.01 -3.80 -6.75
C VAL A 226 21.49 -4.18 -6.76
N VAL A 227 21.98 -4.82 -5.69
CA VAL A 227 23.31 -5.42 -5.64
C VAL A 227 23.44 -6.60 -6.63
N LEU A 228 22.46 -7.50 -6.72
CA LEU A 228 22.47 -8.60 -7.71
C LEU A 228 22.40 -8.09 -9.16
N MET A 229 21.56 -7.10 -9.46
CA MET A 229 21.51 -6.45 -10.77
C MET A 229 22.80 -5.68 -11.08
N SER A 230 23.42 -5.05 -10.08
CA SER A 230 24.73 -4.40 -10.25
C SER A 230 25.85 -5.41 -10.50
N VAL A 231 25.77 -6.63 -9.93
CA VAL A 231 26.73 -7.71 -10.16
C VAL A 231 26.48 -8.39 -11.51
N TYR A 232 25.23 -8.69 -11.87
CA TYR A 232 24.86 -9.33 -13.13
C TYR A 232 25.13 -8.42 -14.34
N LEU A 233 24.93 -7.10 -14.20
CA LEU A 233 25.28 -6.13 -15.25
C LEU A 233 26.77 -5.75 -15.28
N ALA A 234 27.54 -5.99 -14.20
CA ALA A 234 28.98 -5.72 -14.14
C ALA A 234 29.85 -6.92 -14.54
N CYS A 235 29.31 -8.14 -14.51
CA CYS A 235 30.04 -9.35 -14.90
C CYS A 235 30.18 -9.53 -16.42
N ASP A 236 29.61 -8.63 -17.23
CA ASP A 236 29.77 -8.62 -18.69
C ASP A 236 30.38 -7.30 -19.22
N SER A 237 31.26 -6.66 -18.41
CA SER A 237 32.03 -5.47 -18.80
C SER A 237 33.54 -5.62 -18.65
#